data_AF-A0A920RYD3-F1
#
_entry.id   AF-A0A920RYD3-F1
#
_cell.length_a   1.000
_cell.length_b   1.000
_cell.length_c   1.000
_cell.angle_alpha   90.00
_cell.angle_beta   90.00
_cell.angle_gamma   90.00
#
_symmetry.space_group_name_H-M   'P 1'
#
loop_
_entity.id
_entity.type
_entity.pdbx_description
1 polymer ?
#
loop_
_entity_poly.entity_id
_entity_poly.type
_entity_poly.pdbx_seq_one_letter_code
_entity_poly.pdbx_strand_id
1 'polypeptide(L)'
;MSVAEYLEEYFETDVIKAALSGSGIIGTGLGPYSPGTAYVLLHHYMGEVDGSIGSWGYAKGGMGAISNALAGAFQAHDGEIKKGNGSVSNYCEEWSCKGVVLANGDEYYAKNIVSNLDVKRTYQKLFDPKDLNKKILKQVDNFKIRGFSGKLNIALDGFPEFPAFGEK
;
A
#
# COMPACT_ATOMS: atom_id res chain seq x y z
N MET A 1 -8.01 22.75 -0.50
CA MET A 1 -8.21 22.52 -1.93
C MET A 1 -8.52 21.04 -2.17
N SER A 2 -9.69 20.78 -2.74
CA SER A 2 -10.10 19.51 -3.33
C SER A 2 -9.71 19.46 -4.81
N VAL A 3 -9.73 18.28 -5.43
CA VAL A 3 -9.44 18.13 -6.86
C VAL A 3 -10.49 18.84 -7.71
N ALA A 4 -11.76 18.88 -7.27
CA ALA A 4 -12.81 19.63 -7.94
C ALA A 4 -12.51 21.14 -7.96
N GLU A 5 -12.22 21.73 -6.80
CA GLU A 5 -11.85 23.16 -6.68
C GLU A 5 -10.63 23.49 -7.55
N TYR A 6 -9.62 22.63 -7.55
CA TYR A 6 -8.42 22.83 -8.38
C TYR A 6 -8.75 22.82 -9.87
N LEU A 7 -9.55 21.86 -10.34
CA LEU A 7 -9.87 21.75 -11.76
C LEU A 7 -10.81 22.86 -12.24
N GLU A 8 -11.66 23.41 -11.38
CA GLU A 8 -12.51 24.57 -11.67
C GLU A 8 -11.70 25.84 -11.99
N GLU A 9 -10.45 25.95 -11.53
CA GLU A 9 -9.57 27.07 -11.88
C GLU A 9 -9.09 27.03 -13.35
N TYR A 10 -9.14 25.86 -14.00
CA TYR A 10 -8.55 25.64 -15.34
C TYR A 10 -9.55 25.19 -16.41
N PHE A 11 -10.69 24.61 -16.00
CA PHE A 11 -11.62 23.98 -16.94
C PHE A 11 -13.07 24.41 -16.69
N GLU A 12 -13.77 24.75 -17.77
CA GLU A 12 -15.18 25.14 -17.72
C GLU A 12 -16.13 23.92 -17.77
N THR A 13 -15.76 22.88 -18.53
CA THR A 13 -16.67 21.76 -18.83
C THR A 13 -16.62 20.66 -17.77
N ASP A 14 -17.78 20.25 -17.28
CA ASP A 14 -17.92 19.18 -16.28
C ASP A 14 -17.37 17.83 -16.74
N VAL A 15 -17.44 17.51 -18.02
CA VAL A 15 -16.91 16.25 -18.59
C VAL A 15 -15.39 16.13 -18.39
N ILE A 16 -14.63 17.21 -18.62
CA ILE A 16 -13.18 17.22 -18.43
C ILE A 16 -12.85 17.18 -16.94
N LYS A 17 -13.55 17.98 -16.13
CA LYS A 17 -13.37 17.98 -14.67
C LYS A 17 -13.63 16.59 -14.09
N ALA A 18 -14.68 15.91 -14.53
CA ALA A 18 -15.00 14.54 -14.10
C ALA A 18 -13.92 13.52 -14.50
N ALA A 19 -13.47 13.57 -15.76
CA ALA A 19 -12.43 12.66 -16.27
C ALA A 19 -11.11 12.81 -15.48
N LEU A 20 -10.69 14.05 -15.18
CA LEU A 20 -9.45 14.32 -14.47
C LEU A 20 -9.57 14.09 -12.95
N SER A 21 -10.76 14.25 -12.37
CA SER A 21 -11.01 14.05 -10.94
C SER A 21 -10.71 12.62 -10.46
N GLY A 22 -10.80 11.62 -11.35
CA GLY A 22 -10.53 10.23 -11.01
C GLY A 22 -9.14 10.02 -10.38
N SER A 23 -8.12 10.68 -10.95
CA SER A 23 -6.75 10.61 -10.40
C SER A 23 -6.63 11.26 -9.03
N GLY A 24 -7.46 12.26 -8.71
CA GLY A 24 -7.45 12.92 -7.39
C GLY A 24 -8.07 12.09 -6.25
N ILE A 25 -8.71 10.97 -6.57
CA ILE A 25 -9.35 10.10 -5.56
C ILE A 25 -8.83 8.66 -5.57
N ILE A 26 -8.02 8.28 -6.56
CA ILE A 26 -7.42 6.94 -6.66
C ILE A 26 -6.67 6.60 -5.37
N GLY A 27 -6.93 5.39 -4.85
CA GLY A 27 -6.25 4.91 -3.64
C GLY A 27 -6.68 5.60 -2.35
N THR A 28 -7.80 6.35 -2.36
CA THR A 28 -8.36 7.00 -1.17
C THR A 28 -9.80 6.55 -0.89
N GLY A 29 -10.29 6.82 0.33
CA GLY A 29 -11.71 6.72 0.69
C GLY A 29 -12.45 8.06 0.61
N LEU A 30 -11.97 8.99 -0.22
CA LEU A 30 -12.48 10.36 -0.33
C LEU A 30 -13.16 10.58 -1.69
N GLY A 31 -14.06 11.57 -1.75
CA GLY A 31 -14.71 12.00 -3.00
C GLY A 31 -14.05 13.24 -3.62
N PRO A 32 -14.36 13.61 -4.88
CA PRO A 32 -13.69 14.70 -5.60
C PRO A 32 -13.72 16.08 -4.92
N TYR A 33 -14.74 16.35 -4.10
CA TYR A 33 -14.88 17.59 -3.32
C TYR A 33 -14.27 17.51 -1.91
N SER A 34 -13.65 16.38 -1.55
CA SER A 34 -13.03 16.23 -0.23
C SER A 34 -11.70 16.99 -0.17
N PRO A 35 -11.38 17.67 0.95
CA PRO A 35 -10.10 18.36 1.11
C PRO A 35 -8.89 17.43 0.92
N GLY A 36 -7.85 17.92 0.24
CA GLY A 36 -6.59 17.20 0.04
C GLY A 36 -6.54 16.33 -1.21
N THR A 37 -7.65 16.12 -1.91
CA THR A 37 -7.68 15.34 -3.17
C THR A 37 -6.91 16.01 -4.32
N ALA A 38 -6.71 17.34 -4.28
CA ALA A 38 -5.82 18.02 -5.23
C ALA A 38 -4.35 17.57 -5.11
N TYR A 39 -3.88 17.32 -3.88
CA TYR A 39 -2.54 16.77 -3.65
C TYR A 39 -2.42 15.34 -4.20
N VAL A 40 -3.48 14.53 -4.12
CA VAL A 40 -3.50 13.17 -4.65
C VAL A 40 -3.37 13.20 -6.18
N LEU A 41 -4.06 14.13 -6.85
CA LEU A 41 -3.87 14.35 -8.29
C LEU A 41 -2.41 14.68 -8.60
N LEU A 42 -1.83 15.67 -7.91
CA LEU A 42 -0.42 16.02 -8.09
C LEU A 42 0.52 14.83 -7.83
N HIS A 43 0.28 14.05 -6.78
CA HIS A 43 1.09 12.88 -6.43
C HIS A 43 1.13 11.85 -7.56
N HIS A 44 0.01 11.64 -8.25
CA HIS A 44 -0.07 10.72 -9.38
C HIS A 44 0.60 11.23 -10.67
N TYR A 45 0.77 12.55 -10.81
CA TYR A 45 1.40 13.18 -11.98
C TYR A 45 2.85 13.63 -11.76
N MET A 46 3.34 13.60 -10.51
CA MET A 46 4.70 14.01 -10.15
C MET A 46 5.78 13.04 -10.66
N GLY A 47 5.46 11.76 -10.83
CA GLY A 47 6.41 10.73 -11.25
C GLY A 47 6.59 10.62 -12.76
N GLU A 48 7.52 9.77 -13.18
CA GLU A 48 7.67 9.36 -14.58
C GLU A 48 7.89 7.85 -14.70
N VAL A 49 7.62 7.31 -15.89
CA VAL A 49 7.97 5.94 -16.29
C VAL A 49 8.67 6.04 -17.64
N ASP A 50 9.91 5.54 -17.71
CA ASP A 50 10.73 5.51 -18.94
C ASP A 50 10.77 6.86 -19.70
N GLY A 51 10.94 7.96 -18.96
CA GLY A 51 10.97 9.33 -19.51
C GLY A 51 9.60 9.94 -19.81
N SER A 52 8.51 9.24 -19.51
CA SER A 52 7.13 9.73 -19.70
C SER A 52 6.53 10.19 -18.37
N ILE A 53 6.38 11.50 -18.21
CA ILE A 53 5.83 12.14 -17.00
C ILE A 53 4.36 11.75 -16.79
N GLY A 54 3.97 11.53 -15.54
CA GLY A 54 2.60 11.19 -15.12
C GLY A 54 2.08 9.85 -15.66
N SER A 55 2.96 9.06 -16.28
CA SER A 55 2.59 7.80 -16.92
C SER A 55 2.57 6.64 -15.93
N TRP A 56 1.78 5.63 -16.25
CA TRP A 56 1.63 4.41 -15.45
C TRP A 56 2.21 3.22 -16.21
N GLY A 57 2.98 2.40 -15.52
CA GLY A 57 3.52 1.15 -16.06
C GLY A 57 2.80 -0.06 -15.47
N TYR A 58 2.64 -1.10 -16.28
CA TYR A 58 2.24 -2.41 -15.81
C TYR A 58 3.45 -3.32 -15.66
N ALA A 59 3.58 -3.97 -14.50
CA ALA A 59 4.59 -4.98 -14.31
C ALA A 59 4.30 -6.18 -15.24
N LYS A 60 5.27 -6.52 -16.10
CA LYS A 60 5.20 -7.73 -16.94
C LYS A 60 5.13 -8.96 -16.03
N GLY A 61 4.10 -9.78 -16.20
CA GLY A 61 3.80 -10.92 -15.31
C GLY A 61 2.98 -10.54 -14.06
N GLY A 62 2.49 -9.30 -13.97
CA GLY A 62 1.68 -8.80 -12.87
C GLY A 62 2.48 -8.51 -11.60
N MET A 63 1.79 -8.07 -10.54
CA MET A 63 2.43 -7.67 -9.28
C MET A 63 3.26 -8.79 -8.63
N GLY A 64 2.89 -10.05 -8.84
CA GLY A 64 3.65 -11.19 -8.33
C GLY A 64 5.06 -11.29 -8.92
N ALA A 65 5.28 -10.80 -10.15
CA ALA A 65 6.61 -10.77 -10.76
C ALA A 65 7.57 -9.85 -9.99
N ILE A 66 7.08 -8.70 -9.48
CA ILE A 66 7.89 -7.79 -8.66
C ILE A 66 8.31 -8.49 -7.36
N SER A 67 7.35 -9.06 -6.62
CA SER A 67 7.66 -9.75 -5.36
C SER A 67 8.61 -10.93 -5.56
N ASN A 68 8.46 -11.69 -6.65
CA ASN A 68 9.35 -12.80 -6.98
C ASN A 68 10.76 -12.32 -7.36
N ALA A 69 10.88 -11.21 -8.08
CA ALA A 69 12.18 -10.63 -8.42
C ALA A 69 12.94 -10.16 -7.15
N LEU A 70 12.25 -9.49 -6.22
CA LEU A 70 12.82 -9.09 -4.94
C LEU A 70 13.25 -10.31 -4.10
N ALA A 71 12.40 -11.34 -4.03
CA ALA A 71 12.73 -12.59 -3.36
C ALA A 71 13.96 -13.27 -3.97
N GLY A 72 14.01 -13.35 -5.30
CA GLY A 72 15.15 -13.94 -6.03
C GLY A 72 16.45 -13.18 -5.78
N ALA A 73 16.42 -11.84 -5.79
CA ALA A 73 17.59 -11.02 -5.47
C ALA A 73 18.07 -11.25 -4.04
N PHE A 74 17.16 -11.32 -3.06
CA PHE A 74 17.50 -11.62 -1.67
C PHE A 74 18.16 -13.00 -1.52
N GLN A 75 17.61 -14.03 -2.18
CA GLN A 75 18.17 -15.39 -2.15
C GLN A 75 19.50 -15.50 -2.89
N ALA A 76 19.72 -14.73 -3.96
CA ALA A 76 21.00 -14.65 -4.65
C ALA A 76 22.13 -14.04 -3.79
N HIS A 77 21.76 -13.36 -2.70
CA HIS A 77 22.66 -12.86 -1.66
C HIS A 77 22.57 -13.70 -0.37
N ASP A 78 22.34 -15.01 -0.51
CA ASP A 78 22.29 -16.01 0.56
C ASP A 78 21.17 -15.78 1.60
N GLY A 79 20.19 -14.94 1.27
CA GLY A 79 19.03 -14.69 2.11
C GLY A 79 18.09 -15.90 2.18
N GLU A 80 17.67 -16.28 3.37
CA GLU A 80 16.71 -17.38 3.57
C GLU A 80 15.27 -16.86 3.71
N ILE A 81 14.33 -17.42 2.94
CA ILE A 81 12.90 -17.11 3.04
C ILE A 81 12.15 -18.30 3.66
N LYS A 82 11.59 -18.09 4.85
CA LYS A 82 10.69 -19.03 5.51
C LYS A 82 9.23 -18.68 5.21
N LYS A 83 8.44 -19.65 4.72
CA LYS A 83 6.99 -19.51 4.44
C LYS A 83 6.18 -20.40 5.38
N GLY A 84 4.91 -20.04 5.62
CA GLY A 84 3.96 -20.90 6.35
C GLY A 84 3.94 -20.75 7.88
N ASN A 85 4.86 -19.97 8.46
CA ASN A 85 4.92 -19.75 9.91
C ASN A 85 4.17 -18.46 10.27
N GLY A 86 2.84 -18.58 10.42
CA GLY A 86 1.90 -17.45 10.46
C GLY A 86 1.86 -16.60 11.73
N SER A 87 2.50 -17.04 12.82
CA SER A 87 2.67 -16.22 14.02
C SER A 87 4.12 -16.15 14.44
N VAL A 88 4.52 -14.94 14.80
CA VAL A 88 5.83 -14.60 15.33
C VAL A 88 5.61 -13.91 16.66
N SER A 89 6.43 -14.18 17.66
CA SER A 89 6.59 -13.32 18.84
C SER A 89 8.03 -12.83 18.90
N ASN A 90 8.29 -11.71 19.57
CA ASN A 90 9.65 -11.23 19.74
C ASN A 90 10.25 -11.80 21.03
N TYR A 91 11.53 -12.09 20.99
CA TYR A 91 12.33 -12.32 22.20
C TYR A 91 13.02 -11.00 22.55
N CYS A 92 12.54 -10.30 23.58
CA CYS A 92 13.12 -9.04 24.03
C CYS A 92 13.59 -9.14 25.49
N GLU A 93 14.84 -8.79 25.73
CA GLU A 93 15.44 -8.69 27.07
C GLU A 93 15.95 -7.27 27.28
N GLU A 94 15.73 -6.72 28.47
CA GLU A 94 16.33 -5.45 28.92
C GLU A 94 16.36 -4.36 27.83
N TRP A 95 15.19 -4.09 27.22
CA TRP A 95 14.98 -3.04 26.22
C TRP A 95 15.52 -3.33 24.79
N SER A 96 15.98 -4.55 24.51
CA SER A 96 16.46 -4.95 23.19
C SER A 96 15.81 -6.24 22.72
N CYS A 97 15.25 -6.23 21.51
CA CYS A 97 14.79 -7.45 20.87
C CYS A 97 15.96 -8.17 20.21
N LYS A 98 16.20 -9.39 20.65
CA LYS A 98 17.35 -10.22 20.25
C LYS A 98 16.98 -11.24 19.19
N GLY A 99 15.70 -11.49 18.99
CA GLY A 99 15.23 -12.44 17.99
C GLY A 99 13.73 -12.49 17.84
N VAL A 100 13.30 -13.45 17.02
CA VAL A 100 11.92 -13.78 16.75
C VAL A 100 11.69 -15.27 17.02
N VAL A 101 10.55 -15.59 17.61
CA VAL A 101 10.11 -16.96 17.88
C VAL A 101 8.90 -17.24 17.01
N LEU A 102 8.96 -18.32 16.25
CA LEU A 102 7.89 -18.73 15.35
C LEU A 102 6.82 -19.56 16.09
N ALA A 103 5.65 -19.69 15.48
CA ALA A 103 4.53 -20.48 16.01
C ALA A 103 4.88 -21.93 16.39
N ASN A 104 5.84 -22.53 15.69
CA ASN A 104 6.31 -23.89 15.89
C ASN A 104 7.39 -24.00 16.99
N GLY A 105 7.78 -22.87 17.61
CA GLY A 105 8.81 -22.81 18.65
C GLY A 105 10.23 -22.55 18.12
N ASP A 106 10.43 -22.46 16.81
CA ASP A 106 11.76 -22.14 16.26
C ASP A 106 12.17 -20.71 16.64
N GLU A 107 13.42 -20.54 17.07
CA GLU A 107 13.98 -19.25 17.48
C GLU A 107 15.04 -18.77 16.48
N TYR A 108 14.96 -17.50 16.10
CA TYR A 108 15.92 -16.85 15.20
C TYR A 108 16.45 -15.59 15.83
N TYR A 109 17.76 -15.55 16.05
CA TYR A 109 18.45 -14.43 16.68
C TYR A 109 19.09 -13.51 15.63
N ALA A 110 18.94 -12.20 15.81
CA ALA A 110 19.49 -11.21 14.90
C ALA A 110 19.86 -9.92 15.62
N LYS A 111 20.90 -9.23 15.13
CA LYS A 111 21.29 -7.90 15.62
C LYS A 111 20.29 -6.82 15.23
N ASN A 112 19.68 -6.97 14.06
CA ASN A 112 18.70 -6.04 13.50
C ASN A 112 17.44 -6.81 13.16
N ILE A 113 16.28 -6.30 13.62
CA ILE A 113 14.97 -6.89 13.37
C ILE A 113 14.10 -5.81 12.74
N VAL A 114 13.56 -6.09 11.56
CA VAL A 114 12.69 -5.18 10.81
C VAL A 114 11.33 -5.82 10.65
N SER A 115 10.30 -5.19 11.22
CA SER A 115 8.91 -5.64 11.02
C SER A 115 8.30 -4.94 9.82
N ASN A 116 7.79 -5.74 8.87
CA ASN A 116 6.94 -5.27 7.77
C ASN A 116 5.45 -5.55 8.03
N LEU A 117 5.08 -5.93 9.26
CA LEU A 117 3.67 -6.03 9.66
C LEU A 117 3.09 -4.62 9.83
N ASP A 118 1.76 -4.50 9.75
CA ASP A 118 1.12 -3.23 10.11
C ASP A 118 1.45 -2.82 11.55
N VAL A 119 1.39 -1.51 11.81
CA VAL A 119 1.82 -0.93 13.09
C VAL A 119 1.07 -1.53 14.28
N LYS A 120 -0.21 -1.86 14.13
CA LYS A 120 -1.00 -2.45 15.21
C LYS A 120 -0.55 -3.88 15.47
N ARG A 121 -0.41 -4.71 14.44
CA ARG A 121 0.13 -6.08 14.61
C ARG A 121 1.53 -6.07 15.20
N THR A 122 2.42 -5.21 14.71
CA THR A 122 3.78 -5.11 15.24
C THR A 122 3.78 -4.83 16.73
N TYR A 123 3.16 -3.72 17.18
CA TYR A 123 3.27 -3.30 18.58
C TYR A 123 2.28 -3.96 19.54
N GLN A 124 1.13 -4.43 19.07
CA GLN A 124 0.09 -5.01 19.93
C GLN A 124 0.08 -6.56 19.93
N LYS A 125 0.74 -7.22 18.96
CA LYS A 125 0.82 -8.69 18.91
C LYS A 125 2.21 -9.24 19.20
N LEU A 126 3.28 -8.51 18.86
CA LEU A 126 4.65 -9.01 19.04
C LEU A 126 5.31 -8.61 20.37
N PHE A 127 4.69 -7.72 21.14
CA PHE A 127 5.23 -7.19 22.40
C PHE A 127 4.19 -7.27 23.51
N ASP A 128 4.64 -7.47 24.76
CA ASP A 128 3.80 -7.18 25.91
C ASP A 128 3.66 -5.65 26.04
N PRO A 129 2.44 -5.11 26.19
CA PRO A 129 2.23 -3.68 26.42
C PRO A 129 3.06 -3.10 27.59
N LYS A 130 3.43 -3.90 28.58
CA LYS A 130 4.27 -3.46 29.71
C LYS A 130 5.69 -3.10 29.29
N ASP A 131 6.19 -3.71 28.22
CA ASP A 131 7.54 -3.50 27.69
C ASP A 131 7.62 -2.28 26.77
N LEU A 132 6.47 -1.69 26.43
CA LEU A 132 6.37 -0.56 25.51
C LEU A 132 6.07 0.74 26.24
N ASN A 133 6.62 1.84 25.70
CA ASN A 133 6.29 3.16 26.18
C ASN A 133 4.79 3.45 25.98
N LYS A 134 4.09 3.83 27.05
CA LYS A 134 2.65 4.17 27.02
C LYS A 134 2.28 5.20 25.95
N LYS A 135 3.18 6.14 25.63
CA LYS A 135 2.97 7.12 24.56
C LYS A 135 2.91 6.45 23.19
N ILE A 136 3.78 5.49 22.92
CA ILE A 136 3.80 4.72 21.66
C ILE A 136 2.52 3.91 21.56
N LEU A 137 2.14 3.17 22.61
CA LEU A 137 0.90 2.40 22.61
C LEU A 137 -0.32 3.26 22.29
N LYS A 138 -0.44 4.44 22.94
CA LYS A 138 -1.52 5.38 22.64
C LYS A 138 -1.50 5.88 21.19
N GLN A 139 -0.31 6.09 20.60
CA GLN A 139 -0.20 6.47 19.19
C GLN A 139 -0.63 5.34 18.26
N VAL A 140 -0.22 4.10 18.55
CA VAL A 140 -0.60 2.90 17.80
C VAL A 140 -2.11 2.67 17.87
N ASP A 141 -2.72 2.79 19.05
CA ASP A 141 -4.16 2.64 19.25
C ASP A 141 -4.96 3.63 18.38
N ASN A 142 -4.51 4.89 18.38
CA ASN A 142 -5.11 5.97 17.60
C ASN A 142 -4.86 5.88 16.10
N PHE A 143 -3.94 5.01 15.65
CA PHE A 143 -3.69 4.82 14.22
C PHE A 143 -4.92 4.20 13.54
N LYS A 144 -5.45 4.89 12.53
CA LYS A 144 -6.67 4.48 11.83
C LYS A 144 -6.30 3.59 10.65
N ILE A 145 -6.74 2.33 10.69
CA ILE A 145 -6.64 1.39 9.56
C ILE A 145 -8.06 1.22 9.02
N ARG A 146 -8.39 1.92 7.94
CA ARG A 146 -9.71 1.86 7.27
C ARG A 146 -9.50 1.34 5.86
N GLY A 147 -10.11 0.20 5.53
CA GLY A 147 -10.14 -0.30 4.16
C GLY A 147 -11.24 0.40 3.36
N PHE A 148 -10.96 0.76 2.11
CA PHE A 148 -11.88 1.50 1.24
C PHE A 148 -11.82 1.06 -0.23
N SER A 149 -11.18 -0.08 -0.52
CA SER A 149 -11.06 -0.61 -1.88
C SER A 149 -11.70 -1.99 -2.00
N GLY A 150 -12.42 -2.21 -3.09
CA GLY A 150 -12.89 -3.51 -3.54
C GLY A 150 -12.35 -3.80 -4.94
N LYS A 151 -12.00 -5.06 -5.20
CA LYS A 151 -11.53 -5.50 -6.51
C LYS A 151 -12.44 -6.62 -7.02
N LEU A 152 -12.99 -6.41 -8.21
CA LEU A 152 -13.76 -7.40 -8.94
C LEU A 152 -12.97 -7.79 -10.19
N ASN A 153 -12.75 -9.09 -10.41
CA ASN A 153 -12.19 -9.60 -11.65
C ASN A 153 -13.32 -10.25 -12.43
N ILE A 154 -13.57 -9.79 -13.66
CA ILE A 154 -14.61 -10.30 -14.54
C ILE A 154 -13.92 -10.90 -15.76
N ALA A 155 -14.17 -12.17 -16.02
CA ALA A 155 -13.79 -12.81 -17.28
C ALA A 155 -14.90 -12.56 -18.31
N LEU A 156 -14.53 -12.03 -19.47
CA LEU A 156 -15.44 -11.79 -20.58
C LEU A 156 -15.14 -12.81 -21.69
N ASP A 157 -16.18 -13.21 -22.41
CA ASP A 157 -16.10 -14.09 -23.60
C ASP A 157 -15.79 -13.33 -24.90
N GLY A 158 -15.83 -11.99 -24.85
CA GLY A 158 -15.51 -11.11 -25.97
C GLY A 158 -15.24 -9.67 -25.53
N PHE A 159 -14.96 -8.80 -26.50
CA PHE A 159 -14.84 -7.36 -26.23
C PHE A 159 -16.22 -6.76 -25.95
N PRO A 160 -16.36 -5.94 -24.90
CA PRO A 160 -17.61 -5.23 -24.66
C PRO A 160 -17.88 -4.20 -25.76
N GLU A 161 -19.15 -4.10 -26.15
CA GLU A 161 -19.64 -3.03 -27.01
C GLU A 161 -19.95 -1.80 -26.14
N PHE A 162 -19.46 -0.64 -26.55
CA PHE A 162 -19.65 0.61 -25.83
C PHE A 162 -20.41 1.60 -26.73
N PRO A 163 -21.74 1.73 -26.56
CA PRO A 163 -22.55 2.61 -27.41
C PRO A 163 -22.09 4.07 -27.44
N ALA A 164 -21.43 4.52 -26.38
CA ALA A 164 -20.92 5.90 -26.25
C ALA A 164 -19.69 6.21 -27.12
N PHE A 165 -19.00 5.19 -27.67
CA PHE A 165 -17.80 5.40 -28.50
C PHE A 165 -18.09 5.46 -30.02
N GLY A 166 -19.35 5.37 -30.45
CA GLY A 166 -19.73 5.33 -31.86
C GLY A 166 -19.38 4.01 -32.55
N GLU A 167 -19.83 3.82 -33.79
CA GLU A 167 -19.40 2.70 -34.63
C GLU A 167 -17.93 2.91 -35.05
N LYS A 168 -17.14 1.83 -35.04
CA LYS A 168 -15.73 1.84 -35.47
C LYS A 168 -15.57 2.08 -36.96
#